data_AF-A0A0X3Q072-F1
#
_entry.id   AF-A0A0X3Q072-F1
#
_cell.length_a   1.000
_cell.length_b   1.000
_cell.length_c   1.000
_cell.angle_alpha   90.00
_cell.angle_beta   90.00
_cell.angle_gamma   90.00
#
_symmetry.space_group_name_H-M   'P 1'
#
loop_
_entity.id
_entity.type
_entity.pdbx_description
1 polymer ?
#
loop_
_entity_poly.entity_id
_entity_poly.type
_entity_poly.pdbx_seq_one_letter_code
_entity_poly.pdbx_strand_id
1 'polypeptide(L)'
;MAVDEESLPAFGDLQISENLQGWGPSEIPDGFKDMPFQPFSKDTRLGKVADWCGTIYPDSKLKNRYTVQYGGGAQYAYYHDEDDSNFQLATSGKDSRSGSFRPRYRLPFRMRRGGQFGPGWGPGGGRGGPVGGQYMSLGNFGGRQRRYPMNDRDRMAMQNQQRRGGQGWQANRRGGWSGGPGGNWRQNPNDYNRRMNRQPKTASVQVKEDWTLLDELEFSRLAALSLPSVKEPENIMECGAVKFYDKTYDAVTTRNEKPLVRFSGVVHAVTTTEDPVIQKLARESKGNVFCTDKMAQAIMCAHKSIDSWDLIAIRIADKLFFDVRPDSNFDLVTVAETAADPPNEEPGHINCPEKLALEATFINLNFPQQVLNSDAQTYTFPNKNPFIDADDKEEAEKVASVGYRYRKFDLGGNIQCVIRCEVDAALPETAGQEPKKKNEKIPPPRFACIKALNEFDHRYCSGVNWRTKLDTQRGAVIASELKNNSCKMYKWTVGAIISGADQLKLGFVSRVNPKDTSHHVILGVQDFRPGDFAQQINLNIDNSWGILRCIIDYFMKCEPGQYLMMKDPNKPTLQIYSLPANAFASDESDDSSDEEPVKKN
;
A
#
# COMPACT_ATOMS: atom_id res chain seq x y z
N MET A 1 -60.63 56.40 34.25
CA MET A 1 -60.22 55.71 33.01
C MET A 1 -59.47 54.47 33.45
N ALA A 2 -60.16 53.34 33.52
CA ALA A 2 -59.49 52.05 33.67
C ALA A 2 -58.77 51.79 32.35
N VAL A 3 -57.47 51.57 32.41
CA VAL A 3 -56.66 51.24 31.23
C VAL A 3 -56.94 49.77 30.93
N ASP A 4 -57.47 49.47 29.73
CA ASP A 4 -57.69 48.09 29.29
C ASP A 4 -56.38 47.30 29.42
N GLU A 5 -56.42 46.15 30.11
CA GLU A 5 -55.25 45.26 30.29
C GLU A 5 -54.68 44.77 28.94
N GLU A 6 -55.43 44.85 27.85
CA GLU A 6 -54.96 44.60 26.48
C GLU A 6 -53.93 45.64 25.98
N SER A 7 -53.76 46.77 26.66
CA SER A 7 -52.78 47.81 26.31
C SER A 7 -51.46 47.71 27.07
N LEU A 8 -51.33 46.76 28.00
CA LEU A 8 -50.07 46.49 28.69
C LEU A 8 -49.26 45.45 27.89
N PRO A 9 -47.93 45.62 27.76
CA PRO A 9 -47.10 44.64 27.07
C PRO A 9 -47.15 43.29 27.80
N ALA A 10 -47.74 42.29 27.16
CA ALA A 10 -47.80 40.93 27.70
C ALA A 10 -46.44 40.23 27.53
N PHE A 11 -45.90 39.72 28.62
CA PHE A 11 -44.79 38.76 28.58
C PHE A 11 -45.42 37.37 28.52
N GLY A 12 -45.27 36.68 27.39
CA GLY A 12 -45.77 35.30 27.25
C GLY A 12 -45.05 34.34 28.20
N ASP A 13 -45.66 33.18 28.43
CA ASP A 13 -45.04 32.13 29.26
C ASP A 13 -43.74 31.62 28.62
N LEU A 14 -42.68 31.56 29.43
CA LEU A 14 -41.38 31.03 29.02
C LEU A 14 -41.42 29.51 29.06
N GLN A 15 -41.27 28.86 27.90
CA GLN A 15 -41.16 27.41 27.81
C GLN A 15 -39.73 26.96 28.13
N ILE A 16 -39.58 26.08 29.12
CA ILE A 16 -38.30 25.50 29.53
C ILE A 16 -38.43 23.98 29.39
N SER A 17 -37.45 23.33 28.77
CA SER A 17 -37.39 21.87 28.66
C SER A 17 -37.10 21.24 30.02
N GLU A 18 -37.90 20.27 30.43
CA GLU A 18 -37.62 19.47 31.64
C GLU A 18 -36.71 18.28 31.30
N ASN A 19 -35.62 18.11 32.06
CA ASN A 19 -34.75 16.95 31.98
C ASN A 19 -34.74 16.23 33.34
N LEU A 20 -35.40 15.08 33.40
CA LEU A 20 -35.59 14.32 34.64
C LEU A 20 -34.36 13.50 35.06
N GLN A 21 -33.44 13.21 34.13
CA GLN A 21 -32.29 12.32 34.35
C GLN A 21 -30.96 13.07 34.54
N GLY A 22 -30.95 14.39 34.37
CA GLY A 22 -29.72 15.17 34.53
C GLY A 22 -29.89 16.65 34.27
N TRP A 23 -28.76 17.35 34.20
CA TRP A 23 -28.71 18.77 33.87
C TRP A 23 -28.15 18.92 32.45
N GLY A 24 -28.91 19.56 31.56
CA GLY A 24 -28.51 19.77 30.16
C GLY A 24 -29.66 19.61 29.17
N PRO A 25 -29.41 19.84 27.87
CA PRO A 25 -30.41 19.69 26.82
C PRO A 25 -30.82 18.23 26.69
N SER A 26 -32.12 17.96 26.78
CA SER A 26 -32.71 16.63 26.58
C SER A 26 -33.13 16.38 25.13
N GLU A 27 -33.42 17.44 24.38
CA GLU A 27 -33.95 17.36 23.02
C GLU A 27 -33.17 18.27 22.06
N ILE A 28 -33.14 17.88 20.78
CA ILE A 28 -32.63 18.73 19.70
C ILE A 28 -33.63 19.88 19.49
N PRO A 29 -33.18 21.15 19.41
CA PRO A 29 -34.08 22.27 19.17
C PRO A 29 -34.95 22.06 17.92
N ASP A 30 -36.26 22.29 18.03
CA ASP A 30 -37.24 22.04 16.96
C ASP A 30 -36.86 22.67 15.61
N GLY A 31 -36.23 23.85 15.64
CA GLY A 31 -35.79 24.55 14.43
C GLY A 31 -34.74 23.84 13.57
N PHE A 32 -34.06 22.81 14.12
CA PHE A 32 -33.03 22.05 13.42
C PHE A 32 -33.33 20.55 13.29
N LYS A 33 -34.46 20.08 13.87
CA LYS A 33 -34.82 18.66 13.90
C LYS A 33 -35.04 18.06 12.51
N ASP A 34 -35.68 18.82 11.62
CA ASP A 34 -36.04 18.37 10.27
C ASP A 34 -35.07 18.84 9.17
N MET A 35 -33.88 19.34 9.56
CA MET A 35 -32.93 19.95 8.65
C MET A 35 -31.53 19.34 8.85
N PRO A 36 -30.87 18.84 7.78
CA PRO A 36 -29.50 18.36 7.90
C PRO A 36 -28.57 19.46 8.43
N PHE A 37 -27.98 19.25 9.59
CA PHE A 37 -27.13 20.28 10.20
C PHE A 37 -25.85 20.49 9.39
N GLN A 38 -25.58 21.74 8.98
CA GLN A 38 -24.29 22.15 8.44
C GLN A 38 -23.83 23.46 9.10
N PRO A 39 -22.66 23.47 9.76
CA PRO A 39 -22.13 24.68 10.37
C PRO A 39 -21.80 25.73 9.28
N PHE A 40 -22.02 27.00 9.58
CA PHE A 40 -21.68 28.10 8.68
C PHE A 40 -21.35 29.37 9.47
N SER A 41 -20.70 30.33 8.80
CA SER A 41 -20.44 31.64 9.38
C SER A 41 -21.03 32.76 8.51
N LYS A 42 -21.75 33.69 9.16
CA LYS A 42 -22.47 34.81 8.50
C LYS A 42 -21.54 35.93 8.04
N ASP A 43 -20.30 35.95 8.51
CA ASP A 43 -19.28 36.95 8.16
C ASP A 43 -18.52 36.61 6.86
N THR A 44 -18.79 35.43 6.28
CA THR A 44 -18.11 34.97 5.07
C THR A 44 -18.54 35.77 3.85
N ARG A 45 -17.59 36.00 2.95
CA ARG A 45 -17.84 36.77 1.72
C ARG A 45 -18.73 35.98 0.77
N LEU A 46 -19.84 36.59 0.35
CA LEU A 46 -20.79 36.02 -0.62
C LEU A 46 -20.45 36.42 -2.06
N GLY A 47 -21.04 35.72 -3.05
CA GLY A 47 -20.99 36.09 -4.47
C GLY A 47 -19.93 35.37 -5.32
N LYS A 48 -19.67 34.09 -5.05
CA LYS A 48 -18.83 33.25 -5.92
C LYS A 48 -19.65 32.79 -7.14
N VAL A 49 -19.18 33.12 -8.34
CA VAL A 49 -19.77 32.66 -9.61
C VAL A 49 -19.39 31.19 -9.87
N ALA A 50 -20.37 30.37 -10.25
CA ALA A 50 -20.15 29.03 -10.81
C ALA A 50 -19.87 29.15 -12.31
N ASP A 51 -18.77 28.57 -12.78
CA ASP A 51 -18.32 28.66 -14.17
C ASP A 51 -17.97 27.27 -14.69
N TRP A 52 -18.81 26.74 -15.57
CA TRP A 52 -18.61 25.44 -16.23
C TRP A 52 -17.57 25.49 -17.36
N CYS A 53 -17.16 26.68 -17.82
CA CYS A 53 -16.11 26.86 -18.84
C CYS A 53 -14.71 27.06 -18.22
N GLY A 54 -14.61 27.35 -16.93
CA GLY A 54 -13.35 27.51 -16.19
C GLY A 54 -12.51 28.75 -16.57
N THR A 55 -13.11 29.76 -17.20
CA THR A 55 -12.41 30.94 -17.76
C THR A 55 -12.43 32.16 -16.84
N ILE A 56 -13.35 32.24 -15.88
CA ILE A 56 -13.59 33.43 -15.05
C ILE A 56 -12.53 33.64 -13.96
N TYR A 57 -11.86 32.58 -13.50
CA TYR A 57 -10.84 32.65 -12.44
C TYR A 57 -9.46 32.14 -12.89
N PRO A 58 -8.74 32.89 -13.76
CA PRO A 58 -7.40 32.51 -14.21
C PRO A 58 -6.34 32.62 -13.10
N ASP A 59 -6.61 33.41 -12.05
CA ASP A 59 -5.73 33.55 -10.88
C ASP A 59 -6.37 32.91 -9.63
N SER A 60 -5.66 31.95 -9.03
CA SER A 60 -6.09 31.19 -7.84
C SER A 60 -6.32 32.10 -6.61
N LYS A 61 -5.73 33.28 -6.57
CA LYS A 61 -5.91 34.25 -5.47
C LYS A 61 -7.35 34.71 -5.29
N LEU A 62 -8.15 34.74 -6.36
CA LEU A 62 -9.55 35.14 -6.30
C LEU A 62 -10.44 34.01 -5.74
N LYS A 63 -10.05 32.74 -5.94
CA LYS A 63 -10.78 31.55 -5.45
C LYS A 63 -10.72 31.42 -3.93
N ASN A 64 -9.58 31.76 -3.32
CA ASN A 64 -9.37 31.65 -1.88
C ASN A 64 -10.14 32.69 -1.04
N ARG A 65 -10.74 33.71 -1.68
CA ARG A 65 -11.51 34.76 -0.98
C ARG A 65 -12.90 34.34 -0.55
N TYR A 66 -13.39 33.21 -1.08
CA TYR A 66 -14.71 32.65 -0.78
C TYR A 66 -14.60 31.33 -0.01
N THR A 67 -13.38 30.95 0.42
CA THR A 67 -13.16 29.76 1.22
C THR A 67 -13.62 30.05 2.65
N VAL A 68 -14.49 29.21 3.16
CA VAL A 68 -14.96 29.26 4.55
C VAL A 68 -13.84 28.77 5.46
N GLN A 69 -13.49 29.55 6.49
CA GLN A 69 -12.41 29.20 7.44
C GLN A 69 -12.88 28.23 8.53
N TYR A 70 -14.18 28.21 8.82
CA TYR A 70 -14.79 27.36 9.84
C TYR A 70 -16.20 26.93 9.40
N GLY A 71 -16.53 25.65 9.50
CA GLY A 71 -17.82 25.10 9.06
C GLY A 71 -17.84 24.54 7.64
N GLY A 72 -16.76 23.87 7.21
CA GLY A 72 -16.77 23.10 5.98
C GLY A 72 -17.65 21.85 6.12
N GLY A 73 -18.65 21.70 5.26
CA GLY A 73 -19.53 20.53 5.22
C GLY A 73 -20.03 20.26 3.80
N ALA A 74 -20.37 19.01 3.53
CA ALA A 74 -20.85 18.56 2.22
C ALA A 74 -22.29 18.02 2.28
N GLN A 75 -23.03 18.30 3.36
CA GLN A 75 -24.38 17.76 3.57
C GLN A 75 -25.38 18.27 2.52
N TYR A 76 -25.13 19.48 2.00
CA TYR A 76 -25.89 20.08 0.90
C TYR A 76 -25.12 20.10 -0.43
N ALA A 77 -24.16 19.18 -0.63
CA ALA A 77 -23.40 19.09 -1.87
C ALA A 77 -24.07 18.14 -2.87
N TYR A 78 -24.10 18.56 -4.14
CA TYR A 78 -24.46 17.69 -5.27
C TYR A 78 -23.18 17.26 -5.98
N TYR A 79 -22.99 15.95 -6.12
CA TYR A 79 -21.93 15.35 -6.92
C TYR A 79 -22.56 14.78 -8.19
N HIS A 80 -22.13 15.28 -9.34
CA HIS A 80 -22.55 14.74 -10.63
C HIS A 80 -21.56 13.63 -11.02
N ASP A 81 -22.00 12.37 -10.95
CA ASP A 81 -21.14 11.21 -11.20
C ASP A 81 -20.64 11.12 -12.66
N GLU A 82 -21.28 11.86 -13.59
CA GLU A 82 -20.97 11.92 -15.03
C GLU A 82 -20.63 13.35 -15.51
N ASP A 83 -19.84 14.13 -14.76
CA ASP A 83 -19.40 15.49 -15.17
C ASP A 83 -18.34 15.50 -16.29
N ASP A 84 -18.60 14.75 -17.35
CA ASP A 84 -17.73 14.61 -18.51
C ASP A 84 -18.41 15.16 -19.77
N SER A 85 -17.66 15.89 -20.59
CA SER A 85 -18.08 16.30 -21.95
C SER A 85 -18.13 15.15 -22.97
N ASN A 86 -18.32 13.90 -22.50
CA ASN A 86 -18.25 12.68 -23.28
C ASN A 86 -19.51 12.43 -24.13
N PHE A 87 -20.63 13.04 -23.77
CA PHE A 87 -21.87 12.95 -24.54
C PHE A 87 -21.82 13.88 -25.77
N GLN A 88 -21.99 13.30 -26.95
CA GLN A 88 -22.17 14.05 -28.20
C GLN A 88 -23.66 14.26 -28.46
N LEU A 89 -24.06 15.50 -28.75
CA LEU A 89 -25.42 15.82 -29.17
C LEU A 89 -25.65 15.21 -30.56
N ALA A 90 -26.61 14.29 -30.70
CA ALA A 90 -26.95 13.69 -31.99
C ALA A 90 -27.61 14.73 -32.91
N THR A 91 -26.93 15.11 -33.99
CA THR A 91 -27.49 15.99 -35.02
C THR A 91 -27.95 15.19 -36.23
N SER A 92 -29.16 15.42 -36.74
CA SER A 92 -29.68 14.78 -37.96
C SER A 92 -29.07 15.32 -39.28
N GLY A 93 -28.02 16.13 -39.19
CA GLY A 93 -27.29 16.69 -40.33
C GLY A 93 -25.83 16.22 -40.33
N LYS A 94 -25.29 15.92 -41.52
CA LYS A 94 -23.87 15.57 -41.70
C LYS A 94 -23.00 16.79 -41.41
N ASP A 95 -22.41 16.87 -40.21
CA ASP A 95 -21.39 17.86 -39.94
C ASP A 95 -19.99 17.37 -40.32
N SER A 96 -19.28 18.26 -41.03
CA SER A 96 -17.88 18.14 -41.40
C SER A 96 -17.01 18.06 -40.16
N ARG A 97 -16.09 17.09 -40.13
CA ARG A 97 -15.05 16.93 -39.09
C ARG A 97 -14.44 18.29 -38.70
N SER A 98 -14.85 18.81 -37.54
CA SER A 98 -14.15 19.93 -36.91
C SER A 98 -12.83 19.40 -36.35
N GLY A 99 -11.74 20.05 -36.77
CA GLY A 99 -10.39 19.65 -36.41
C GLY A 99 -10.20 19.68 -34.90
N SER A 100 -9.74 18.54 -34.36
CA SER A 100 -9.21 18.40 -33.01
C SER A 100 -8.33 19.61 -32.65
N PHE A 101 -8.84 20.51 -31.81
CA PHE A 101 -8.05 21.52 -31.14
C PHE A 101 -7.16 20.81 -30.11
N ARG A 102 -6.03 20.26 -30.57
CA ARG A 102 -4.91 19.92 -29.70
C ARG A 102 -4.25 21.23 -29.25
N PRO A 103 -4.19 21.56 -27.95
CA PRO A 103 -3.35 22.65 -27.49
C PRO A 103 -1.88 22.25 -27.77
N ARG A 104 -1.27 22.88 -28.79
CA ARG A 104 0.18 22.80 -28.99
C ARG A 104 0.84 23.49 -27.79
N TYR A 105 1.34 22.70 -26.83
CA TYR A 105 2.31 23.19 -25.87
C TYR A 105 3.59 23.60 -26.62
N ARG A 106 3.73 24.91 -26.87
CA ARG A 106 5.03 25.51 -27.22
C ARG A 106 5.87 25.55 -25.94
N LEU A 107 6.91 24.72 -25.86
CA LEU A 107 7.97 24.88 -24.87
C LEU A 107 8.63 26.27 -25.04
N PRO A 108 8.77 27.09 -23.99
CA PRO A 108 9.70 28.19 -24.01
C PRO A 108 11.11 27.64 -23.71
N PHE A 109 11.90 27.46 -24.76
CA PHE A 109 13.35 27.26 -24.65
C PHE A 109 13.99 28.55 -24.09
N ARG A 110 14.15 28.63 -22.76
CA ARG A 110 15.06 29.63 -22.15
C ARG A 110 16.49 29.13 -22.26
N MET A 111 17.12 29.48 -23.37
CA MET A 111 18.58 29.56 -23.49
C MET A 111 19.12 30.50 -22.39
N ARG A 112 19.86 29.94 -21.44
CA ARG A 112 20.70 30.68 -20.51
C ARG A 112 22.12 30.70 -21.08
N ARG A 113 22.53 31.81 -21.70
CA ARG A 113 23.93 32.06 -22.09
C ARG A 113 24.31 33.51 -21.76
N GLY A 114 25.00 33.72 -20.64
CA GLY A 114 26.01 34.78 -20.48
C GLY A 114 27.37 34.11 -20.73
N GLY A 115 28.21 34.60 -21.66
CA GLY A 115 29.27 35.61 -21.43
C GLY A 115 30.48 34.91 -20.77
N GLN A 116 31.72 34.88 -21.27
CA GLN A 116 32.56 35.77 -22.08
C GLN A 116 33.80 34.96 -22.57
N PHE A 117 34.64 35.54 -23.44
CA PHE A 117 35.93 35.08 -24.05
C PHE A 117 35.75 34.28 -25.35
N GLY A 118 36.25 34.67 -26.52
CA GLY A 118 37.13 35.75 -27.00
C GLY A 118 37.42 35.47 -28.50
N PRO A 119 37.86 36.45 -29.32
CA PRO A 119 37.53 36.52 -30.75
C PRO A 119 38.60 35.92 -31.68
N GLY A 120 38.16 35.41 -32.84
CA GLY A 120 39.05 35.24 -33.99
C GLY A 120 38.56 34.32 -35.10
N TRP A 121 38.29 34.92 -36.28
CA TRP A 121 38.51 34.41 -37.66
C TRP A 121 37.88 33.05 -38.02
N GLY A 122 37.04 32.83 -39.04
CA GLY A 122 36.56 33.53 -40.23
C GLY A 122 35.78 32.45 -41.05
N PRO A 123 34.89 32.82 -41.99
CA PRO A 123 33.93 31.88 -42.58
C PRO A 123 34.41 31.27 -43.90
N GLY A 124 34.13 29.99 -44.12
CA GLY A 124 34.28 29.41 -45.46
C GLY A 124 34.07 27.90 -45.57
N GLY A 125 32.87 27.53 -46.05
CA GLY A 125 32.70 26.55 -47.13
C GLY A 125 32.81 25.08 -46.71
N GLY A 126 31.81 24.22 -46.86
CA GLY A 126 30.91 24.09 -48.00
C GLY A 126 31.29 22.81 -48.77
N ARG A 127 30.29 21.94 -48.97
CA ARG A 127 30.30 20.66 -49.75
C ARG A 127 31.01 19.50 -49.03
N GLY A 128 30.48 18.29 -48.98
CA GLY A 128 29.38 17.62 -49.66
C GLY A 128 29.68 16.12 -49.56
N GLY A 129 28.71 15.28 -49.19
CA GLY A 129 28.84 13.81 -49.32
C GLY A 129 28.71 13.37 -50.79
N PRO A 130 28.39 12.09 -51.09
CA PRO A 130 28.26 10.92 -50.23
C PRO A 130 28.87 9.65 -50.87
N VAL A 131 28.38 8.46 -50.47
CA VAL A 131 28.63 7.09 -50.99
C VAL A 131 29.79 6.37 -50.28
N GLY A 132 29.66 5.19 -49.67
CA GLY A 132 28.57 4.22 -49.61
C GLY A 132 29.19 2.83 -49.40
N GLY A 133 28.59 1.99 -48.56
CA GLY A 133 28.69 0.53 -48.71
C GLY A 133 29.65 -0.23 -47.80
N GLN A 134 29.03 -0.89 -46.81
CA GLN A 134 29.07 -2.34 -46.59
C GLN A 134 30.06 -3.01 -45.60
N TYR A 135 29.45 -3.99 -44.90
CA TYR A 135 29.94 -5.11 -44.09
C TYR A 135 30.23 -4.92 -42.59
N MET A 136 29.21 -5.28 -41.80
CA MET A 136 29.22 -6.38 -40.81
C MET A 136 30.58 -7.04 -40.53
N SER A 137 30.99 -7.07 -39.25
CA SER A 137 31.08 -8.32 -38.48
C SER A 137 31.72 -8.06 -37.11
N LEU A 138 30.94 -8.24 -36.05
CA LEU A 138 31.46 -8.52 -34.71
C LEU A 138 31.90 -9.98 -34.69
N GLY A 139 33.20 -10.21 -34.46
CA GLY A 139 33.79 -11.53 -34.33
C GLY A 139 34.98 -11.49 -33.38
N ASN A 140 34.70 -11.96 -32.17
CA ASN A 140 35.58 -12.26 -31.04
C ASN A 140 36.94 -12.89 -31.42
N PHE A 141 38.04 -12.49 -30.78
CA PHE A 141 39.00 -13.36 -30.05
C PHE A 141 40.30 -12.60 -29.69
N GLY A 142 40.76 -12.82 -28.46
CA GLY A 142 41.96 -12.21 -27.91
C GLY A 142 43.27 -12.86 -28.35
N GLY A 143 44.36 -12.25 -27.88
CA GLY A 143 45.67 -12.90 -27.77
C GLY A 143 46.75 -12.38 -28.72
N ARG A 144 47.83 -11.90 -28.09
CA ARG A 144 49.21 -11.76 -28.59
C ARG A 144 49.58 -10.53 -29.43
N GLN A 145 50.36 -9.69 -28.75
CA GLN A 145 51.51 -8.91 -29.25
C GLN A 145 51.97 -9.26 -30.68
N ARG A 146 51.91 -8.27 -31.58
CA ARG A 146 52.97 -8.03 -32.58
C ARG A 146 53.17 -6.53 -32.75
N ARG A 147 54.41 -6.12 -32.50
CA ARG A 147 54.97 -4.80 -32.81
C ARG A 147 55.03 -4.61 -34.33
N TYR A 148 54.67 -3.42 -34.80
CA TYR A 148 55.22 -2.82 -36.02
C TYR A 148 55.68 -1.38 -35.70
N PRO A 149 56.69 -0.86 -36.42
CA PRO A 149 57.63 0.15 -35.92
C PRO A 149 57.11 1.59 -36.08
N MET A 150 57.26 2.39 -35.02
CA MET A 150 57.16 3.86 -35.07
C MET A 150 58.44 4.46 -35.66
N ASN A 151 58.29 5.50 -36.49
CA ASN A 151 59.37 6.29 -37.07
C ASN A 151 60.11 7.13 -36.01
N ASP A 152 61.41 7.35 -36.24
CA ASP A 152 62.37 7.98 -35.32
C ASP A 152 62.07 9.44 -34.92
N ARG A 153 61.02 10.06 -35.49
CA ARG A 153 60.62 11.43 -35.18
C ARG A 153 59.74 11.55 -33.93
N ASP A 154 59.01 10.50 -33.56
CA ASP A 154 58.18 10.46 -32.34
C ASP A 154 58.96 10.00 -31.09
N ARG A 155 60.14 9.41 -31.29
CA ARG A 155 61.01 8.94 -30.19
C ARG A 155 61.82 10.09 -29.54
N MET A 156 62.04 11.20 -30.27
CA MET A 156 62.87 12.31 -29.80
C MET A 156 62.09 13.38 -29.01
N ALA A 157 60.76 13.42 -29.12
CA ALA A 157 59.92 14.34 -28.35
C ALA A 157 59.61 13.85 -26.92
N MET A 158 59.83 12.56 -26.63
CA MET A 158 59.60 11.97 -25.30
C MET A 158 60.85 11.99 -24.39
N GLN A 159 62.02 12.41 -24.91
CA GLN A 159 63.30 12.34 -24.19
C GLN A 159 63.55 13.54 -23.25
N ASN A 160 62.72 14.58 -23.28
CA ASN A 160 62.97 15.81 -22.49
C ASN A 160 62.07 16.00 -21.25
N GLN A 161 61.34 14.98 -20.81
CA GLN A 161 60.49 15.05 -19.61
C GLN A 161 60.70 13.94 -18.58
N GLN A 162 61.76 13.12 -18.74
CA GLN A 162 62.15 12.06 -17.81
C GLN A 162 63.63 12.19 -17.40
N ARG A 163 63.97 13.32 -16.78
CA ARG A 163 65.22 13.48 -16.00
C ARG A 163 64.97 14.32 -14.75
N ARG A 164 64.31 13.70 -13.77
CA ARG A 164 64.33 13.95 -12.31
C ARG A 164 63.24 13.05 -11.74
N GLY A 165 63.52 11.81 -11.38
CA GLY A 165 64.48 11.41 -10.35
C GLY A 165 63.66 10.89 -9.18
N GLY A 166 63.46 9.57 -9.14
CA GLY A 166 62.85 8.88 -8.01
C GLY A 166 63.87 8.57 -6.91
N GLN A 167 63.40 8.59 -5.67
CA GLN A 167 63.94 7.94 -4.45
C GLN A 167 62.83 8.17 -3.40
N GLY A 168 62.04 7.17 -3.01
CA GLY A 168 62.37 6.20 -1.96
C GLY A 168 61.55 6.52 -0.70
N TRP A 169 61.35 5.53 0.17
CA TRP A 169 60.74 5.58 1.53
C TRP A 169 59.28 5.15 1.68
N GLN A 170 59.17 3.86 2.07
CA GLN A 170 58.09 3.28 2.87
C GLN A 170 57.97 3.94 4.25
N ALA A 171 56.79 3.72 4.86
CA ALA A 171 56.43 3.89 6.27
C ALA A 171 56.13 5.32 6.76
N ASN A 172 54.88 5.60 7.15
CA ASN A 172 54.43 5.44 8.54
C ASN A 172 52.95 5.84 8.71
N ARG A 173 52.28 5.20 9.67
CA ARG A 173 51.01 5.64 10.26
C ARG A 173 51.22 6.96 11.02
N ARG A 174 50.32 7.94 10.86
CA ARG A 174 49.70 8.76 11.93
C ARG A 174 48.92 9.94 11.32
N GLY A 175 47.79 10.26 11.96
CA GLY A 175 46.80 11.21 11.48
C GLY A 175 47.19 12.70 11.57
N GLY A 176 46.27 13.51 11.05
CA GLY A 176 46.26 14.97 11.06
C GLY A 176 45.34 15.44 9.93
N TRP A 177 44.05 15.68 10.19
CA TRP A 177 43.50 17.03 10.44
C TRP A 177 44.02 18.10 9.49
N SER A 178 43.28 18.30 8.39
CA SER A 178 43.09 19.54 7.62
C SER A 178 42.06 19.20 6.53
N GLY A 179 40.79 19.62 6.55
CA GLY A 179 40.27 20.90 7.04
C GLY A 179 40.30 21.96 5.95
N GLY A 180 39.81 21.64 4.74
CA GLY A 180 39.67 22.58 3.61
C GLY A 180 38.21 22.68 3.16
N PRO A 181 37.49 23.78 3.44
CA PRO A 181 36.06 23.93 3.21
C PRO A 181 35.78 24.57 1.84
N GLY A 182 34.90 23.98 1.04
CA GLY A 182 34.35 24.69 -0.13
C GLY A 182 34.07 23.78 -1.32
N GLY A 183 32.92 23.13 -1.31
CA GLY A 183 32.48 22.38 -2.48
C GLY A 183 31.15 21.66 -2.29
N ASN A 184 30.12 22.32 -1.78
CA ASN A 184 28.76 21.72 -1.76
C ASN A 184 27.60 22.73 -1.77
N TRP A 185 27.74 23.88 -2.43
CA TRP A 185 26.67 24.89 -2.53
C TRP A 185 25.86 24.83 -3.84
N ARG A 186 25.55 23.62 -4.31
CA ARG A 186 24.46 23.40 -5.28
C ARG A 186 23.65 22.15 -4.95
N GLN A 187 23.28 22.00 -3.67
CA GLN A 187 22.02 21.32 -3.37
C GLN A 187 20.90 22.34 -3.55
N ASN A 188 19.90 21.94 -4.32
CA ASN A 188 18.69 22.71 -4.54
C ASN A 188 18.08 23.07 -3.16
N PRO A 189 17.77 24.33 -2.83
CA PRO A 189 17.17 24.68 -1.54
C PRO A 189 15.87 23.90 -1.23
N ASN A 190 15.20 23.41 -2.27
CA ASN A 190 14.03 22.53 -2.14
C ASN A 190 14.37 21.12 -1.61
N ASP A 191 15.58 20.59 -1.81
CA ASP A 191 15.99 19.28 -1.28
C ASP A 191 16.33 19.34 0.21
N TYR A 192 16.85 20.47 0.69
CA TYR A 192 17.11 20.68 2.11
C TYR A 192 15.82 20.92 2.89
N ASN A 193 14.88 21.70 2.31
CA ASN A 193 13.57 21.94 2.91
C ASN A 193 12.67 20.69 2.94
N ARG A 194 12.74 19.77 1.95
CA ARG A 194 12.00 18.50 2.02
C ARG A 194 12.51 17.55 3.10
N ARG A 195 13.83 17.54 3.35
CA ARG A 195 14.43 16.71 4.41
C ARG A 195 14.13 17.23 5.81
N MET A 196 14.04 18.55 5.99
CA MET A 196 13.70 19.17 7.28
C MET A 196 12.20 19.20 7.57
N ASN A 197 11.33 19.05 6.57
CA ASN A 197 9.87 19.11 6.72
C ASN A 197 9.21 17.72 6.70
N ARG A 198 9.89 16.69 7.24
CA ARG A 198 9.21 15.44 7.59
C ARG A 198 8.41 15.73 8.85
N GLN A 199 7.12 16.03 8.67
CA GLN A 199 6.21 16.02 9.80
C GLN A 199 6.34 14.66 10.52
N PRO A 200 6.29 14.64 11.87
CA PRO A 200 6.31 13.39 12.60
C PRO A 200 5.20 12.50 12.07
N LYS A 201 5.53 11.23 11.80
CA LYS A 201 4.53 10.28 11.32
C LYS A 201 3.47 10.08 12.41
N THR A 202 2.23 9.89 11.97
CA THR A 202 1.09 9.66 12.84
C THR A 202 1.10 8.22 13.35
N ALA A 203 0.85 8.05 14.65
CA ALA A 203 0.62 6.74 15.23
C ALA A 203 -0.67 6.12 14.67
N SER A 204 -0.73 4.79 14.62
CA SER A 204 -1.92 4.07 14.17
C SER A 204 -3.04 4.08 15.21
N VAL A 205 -2.68 4.29 16.48
CA VAL A 205 -3.61 4.53 17.58
C VAL A 205 -3.03 5.56 18.53
N GLN A 206 -3.90 6.37 19.15
CA GLN A 206 -3.49 7.28 20.21
C GLN A 206 -3.35 6.50 21.51
N VAL A 207 -2.15 6.57 22.11
CA VAL A 207 -1.87 5.96 23.40
C VAL A 207 -2.62 6.73 24.48
N LYS A 208 -3.50 6.06 25.21
CA LYS A 208 -4.27 6.63 26.33
C LYS A 208 -3.45 6.60 27.63
N GLU A 209 -3.82 7.43 28.61
CA GLU A 209 -3.09 7.55 29.90
C GLU A 209 -3.24 6.31 30.80
N ASP A 210 -4.33 5.55 30.63
CA ASP A 210 -4.63 4.32 31.36
C ASP A 210 -3.88 3.09 30.82
N TRP A 211 -3.14 3.23 29.71
CA TRP A 211 -2.34 2.16 29.13
C TRP A 211 -0.97 2.08 29.78
N THR A 212 -0.60 0.90 30.26
CA THR A 212 0.71 0.68 30.86
C THR A 212 1.69 0.11 29.84
N LEU A 213 2.76 0.83 29.53
CA LEU A 213 3.84 0.32 28.70
C LEU A 213 4.59 -0.80 29.44
N LEU A 214 4.66 -1.99 28.84
CA LEU A 214 5.29 -3.17 29.42
C LEU A 214 6.72 -3.39 28.91
N ASP A 215 6.93 -3.30 27.60
CA ASP A 215 8.24 -3.52 26.96
C ASP A 215 8.36 -2.75 25.63
N GLU A 216 9.60 -2.52 25.22
CA GLU A 216 9.97 -1.91 23.95
C GLU A 216 11.02 -2.78 23.23
N LEU A 217 10.62 -3.40 22.12
CA LEU A 217 11.45 -4.29 21.33
C LEU A 217 12.09 -3.54 20.16
N GLU A 218 13.40 -3.29 20.25
CA GLU A 218 14.16 -2.70 19.16
C GLU A 218 14.30 -3.64 17.95
N PHE A 219 14.20 -3.09 16.73
CA PHE A 219 14.34 -3.87 15.50
C PHE A 219 15.74 -4.48 15.33
N SER A 220 16.77 -3.87 15.94
CA SER A 220 18.14 -4.41 16.01
C SER A 220 18.15 -5.82 16.62
N ARG A 221 17.36 -6.05 17.66
CA ARG A 221 17.19 -7.35 18.33
C ARG A 221 16.40 -8.31 17.47
N LEU A 222 15.29 -7.84 16.87
CA LEU A 222 14.43 -8.66 16.02
C LEU A 222 15.16 -9.17 14.77
N ALA A 223 16.02 -8.36 14.16
CA ALA A 223 16.79 -8.72 12.97
C ALA A 223 17.82 -9.84 13.20
N ALA A 224 18.22 -10.08 14.46
CA ALA A 224 19.19 -11.11 14.83
C ALA A 224 18.54 -12.47 15.19
N LEU A 225 17.21 -12.52 15.31
CA LEU A 225 16.48 -13.74 15.66
C LEU A 225 16.51 -14.76 14.52
N SER A 226 16.39 -16.04 14.86
CA SER A 226 16.30 -17.12 13.87
C SER A 226 15.65 -18.36 14.49
N LEU A 227 14.75 -19.00 13.76
CA LEU A 227 14.15 -20.28 14.11
C LEU A 227 14.17 -21.22 12.88
N PRO A 228 15.26 -21.97 12.65
CA PRO A 228 15.43 -22.80 11.46
C PRO A 228 14.70 -24.16 11.52
N SER A 229 14.17 -24.55 12.68
CA SER A 229 13.63 -25.90 12.91
C SER A 229 12.12 -26.03 12.65
N VAL A 230 11.51 -25.06 11.96
CA VAL A 230 10.06 -25.11 11.67
C VAL A 230 9.79 -26.15 10.58
N LYS A 231 8.97 -27.15 10.92
CA LYS A 231 8.58 -28.23 10.02
C LYS A 231 7.48 -27.77 9.05
N GLU A 232 7.22 -28.57 8.02
CA GLU A 232 6.03 -28.35 7.19
C GLU A 232 4.76 -28.43 8.05
N PRO A 233 3.83 -27.49 7.88
CA PRO A 233 2.63 -27.43 8.70
C PRO A 233 1.61 -28.50 8.31
N GLU A 234 0.76 -28.85 9.26
CA GLU A 234 -0.37 -29.74 9.06
C GLU A 234 -1.61 -28.92 8.66
N ASN A 235 -2.26 -29.27 7.55
CA ASN A 235 -3.53 -28.65 7.17
C ASN A 235 -4.67 -29.29 7.99
N ILE A 236 -5.23 -28.55 8.94
CA ILE A 236 -6.31 -29.05 9.81
C ILE A 236 -7.66 -28.99 9.07
N MET A 237 -7.90 -27.89 8.38
CA MET A 237 -9.16 -27.63 7.68
C MET A 237 -8.91 -26.79 6.45
N GLU A 238 -9.62 -27.09 5.37
CA GLU A 238 -9.60 -26.32 4.13
C GLU A 238 -11.04 -26.03 3.71
N CYS A 239 -11.33 -24.77 3.41
CA CYS A 239 -12.66 -24.23 3.19
C CYS A 239 -12.72 -23.33 1.97
N GLY A 240 -13.90 -23.21 1.37
CA GLY A 240 -14.19 -22.26 0.29
C GLY A 240 -14.00 -22.85 -1.11
N ALA A 241 -13.86 -21.99 -2.10
CA ALA A 241 -13.69 -22.38 -3.48
C ALA A 241 -12.84 -21.35 -4.22
N VAL A 242 -11.97 -21.84 -5.10
CA VAL A 242 -11.09 -20.99 -5.92
C VAL A 242 -11.34 -21.25 -7.40
N LYS A 243 -11.40 -20.17 -8.18
CA LYS A 243 -11.41 -20.21 -9.64
C LYS A 243 -10.00 -20.54 -10.15
N PHE A 244 -9.93 -21.04 -11.39
CA PHE A 244 -8.64 -21.27 -12.03
C PHE A 244 -8.07 -19.96 -12.57
N TYR A 245 -6.75 -19.81 -12.45
CA TYR A 245 -6.03 -18.70 -13.04
C TYR A 245 -6.10 -18.73 -14.57
N ASP A 246 -6.42 -17.59 -15.19
CA ASP A 246 -6.43 -17.46 -16.64
C ASP A 246 -5.00 -17.16 -17.17
N LYS A 247 -4.39 -18.19 -17.77
CA LYS A 247 -3.06 -18.11 -18.40
C LYS A 247 -2.97 -17.08 -19.54
N THR A 248 -4.08 -16.59 -20.10
CA THR A 248 -4.01 -15.52 -21.11
C THR A 248 -3.44 -14.21 -20.56
N TYR A 249 -3.53 -13.99 -19.24
CA TYR A 249 -2.94 -12.81 -18.60
C TYR A 249 -1.41 -12.86 -18.50
N ASP A 250 -0.79 -14.04 -18.59
CA ASP A 250 0.68 -14.16 -18.65
C ASP A 250 1.25 -13.57 -19.97
N ALA A 251 0.42 -13.44 -21.01
CA ALA A 251 0.80 -12.85 -22.31
C ALA A 251 0.54 -11.33 -22.40
N VAL A 252 0.08 -10.69 -21.32
CA VAL A 252 -0.12 -9.23 -21.25
C VAL A 252 1.24 -8.54 -21.14
N THR A 253 1.45 -7.54 -21.98
CA THR A 253 2.65 -6.69 -22.06
C THR A 253 2.24 -5.22 -22.09
N THR A 254 3.20 -4.30 -22.01
CA THR A 254 2.91 -2.86 -22.04
C THR A 254 2.30 -2.38 -23.37
N ARG A 255 2.34 -3.21 -24.43
CA ARG A 255 1.77 -2.90 -25.75
C ARG A 255 0.35 -3.43 -25.95
N ASN A 256 -0.03 -4.44 -25.19
CA ASN A 256 -1.36 -5.06 -25.18
C ASN A 256 -1.92 -5.05 -23.75
N GLU A 257 -1.88 -3.87 -23.13
CA GLU A 257 -2.40 -3.65 -21.79
C GLU A 257 -3.92 -3.91 -21.74
N LYS A 258 -4.40 -4.42 -20.61
CA LYS A 258 -5.83 -4.65 -20.36
C LYS A 258 -6.34 -3.65 -19.32
N PRO A 259 -7.52 -3.03 -19.49
CA PRO A 259 -8.10 -2.18 -18.45
C PRO A 259 -8.40 -2.99 -17.18
N LEU A 260 -8.13 -2.40 -16.01
CA LEU A 260 -8.57 -2.98 -14.75
C LEU A 260 -10.07 -2.75 -14.59
N VAL A 261 -10.81 -3.80 -14.27
CA VAL A 261 -12.26 -3.80 -14.12
C VAL A 261 -12.61 -3.94 -12.64
N ARG A 262 -13.59 -3.17 -12.18
CA ARG A 262 -14.09 -3.25 -10.82
C ARG A 262 -14.79 -4.59 -10.59
N PHE A 263 -14.40 -5.28 -9.52
CA PHE A 263 -15.09 -6.45 -9.01
C PHE A 263 -16.32 -5.99 -8.22
N SER A 264 -17.49 -6.56 -8.54
CA SER A 264 -18.79 -6.21 -7.94
C SER A 264 -19.29 -7.26 -6.93
N GLY A 265 -18.40 -8.11 -6.43
CA GLY A 265 -18.73 -9.16 -5.47
C GLY A 265 -18.34 -8.83 -4.03
N VAL A 266 -18.51 -9.81 -3.15
CA VAL A 266 -18.28 -9.68 -1.71
C VAL A 266 -16.90 -10.22 -1.34
N VAL A 267 -16.14 -9.46 -0.54
CA VAL A 267 -14.87 -9.88 0.05
C VAL A 267 -15.00 -9.82 1.56
N HIS A 268 -14.83 -10.96 2.22
CA HIS A 268 -14.90 -11.06 3.68
C HIS A 268 -13.57 -10.68 4.32
N ALA A 269 -13.57 -9.68 5.21
CA ALA A 269 -12.40 -9.26 6.00
C ALA A 269 -12.56 -9.69 7.47
N VAL A 270 -12.84 -10.98 7.70
CA VAL A 270 -13.16 -11.51 9.04
C VAL A 270 -11.91 -11.65 9.88
N THR A 271 -11.98 -11.14 11.10
CA THR A 271 -10.89 -11.13 12.08
C THR A 271 -10.69 -12.48 12.78
N THR A 272 -9.72 -12.61 13.68
CA THR A 272 -9.41 -13.91 14.32
C THR A 272 -10.50 -14.33 15.30
N THR A 273 -10.98 -13.40 16.12
CA THR A 273 -12.01 -13.71 17.14
C THR A 273 -13.39 -13.92 16.55
N GLU A 274 -13.72 -13.28 15.43
CA GLU A 274 -14.98 -13.45 14.71
C GLU A 274 -15.03 -14.73 13.87
N ASP A 275 -13.90 -15.39 13.62
CA ASP A 275 -13.82 -16.57 12.77
C ASP A 275 -14.38 -17.83 13.47
N PRO A 276 -15.50 -18.41 12.97
CA PRO A 276 -16.15 -19.55 13.63
C PRO A 276 -15.31 -20.83 13.57
N VAL A 277 -14.44 -20.98 12.57
CA VAL A 277 -13.54 -22.13 12.47
C VAL A 277 -12.41 -22.00 13.48
N ILE A 278 -11.82 -20.82 13.65
CA ILE A 278 -10.81 -20.59 14.69
C ILE A 278 -11.41 -20.82 16.08
N GLN A 279 -12.61 -20.30 16.35
CA GLN A 279 -13.31 -20.55 17.61
C GLN A 279 -13.50 -22.05 17.87
N LYS A 280 -13.92 -22.82 16.86
CA LYS A 280 -14.06 -24.27 16.95
C LYS A 280 -12.72 -24.97 17.23
N LEU A 281 -11.68 -24.62 16.49
CA LEU A 281 -10.34 -25.20 16.66
C LEU A 281 -9.72 -24.87 18.03
N ALA A 282 -10.01 -23.68 18.55
CA ALA A 282 -9.64 -23.26 19.89
C ALA A 282 -10.39 -24.08 20.95
N ARG A 283 -11.70 -24.32 20.81
CA ARG A 283 -12.47 -25.18 21.74
C ARG A 283 -11.96 -26.63 21.73
N GLU A 284 -11.66 -27.16 20.56
CA GLU A 284 -11.08 -28.50 20.37
C GLU A 284 -9.60 -28.61 20.83
N SER A 285 -8.99 -27.50 21.26
CA SER A 285 -7.60 -27.42 21.73
C SER A 285 -6.59 -27.98 20.71
N LYS A 286 -6.83 -27.72 19.42
CA LYS A 286 -5.94 -28.10 18.30
C LYS A 286 -4.75 -27.16 18.10
N GLY A 287 -4.61 -26.18 18.99
CA GLY A 287 -3.53 -25.20 19.03
C GLY A 287 -3.66 -24.33 20.27
N ASN A 288 -2.64 -23.51 20.53
CA ASN A 288 -2.62 -22.53 21.61
C ASN A 288 -2.35 -21.10 21.15
N VAL A 289 -1.98 -20.89 19.89
CA VAL A 289 -1.87 -19.56 19.28
C VAL A 289 -2.72 -19.53 18.03
N PHE A 290 -3.52 -18.48 17.86
CA PHE A 290 -4.43 -18.33 16.73
C PHE A 290 -4.29 -16.94 16.11
N CYS A 291 -4.20 -16.87 14.78
CA CYS A 291 -4.21 -15.62 14.03
C CYS A 291 -4.57 -15.83 12.56
N THR A 292 -4.81 -14.74 11.83
CA THR A 292 -4.86 -14.75 10.36
C THR A 292 -3.46 -14.60 9.76
N ASP A 293 -3.32 -14.91 8.47
CA ASP A 293 -2.07 -14.77 7.74
C ASP A 293 -1.59 -13.31 7.65
N LYS A 294 -2.47 -12.32 7.46
CA LYS A 294 -2.09 -10.89 7.44
C LYS A 294 -1.46 -10.45 8.77
N MET A 295 -2.01 -10.90 9.90
CA MET A 295 -1.47 -10.63 11.23
C MET A 295 -0.10 -11.30 11.40
N ALA A 296 0.02 -12.58 11.03
CA ALA A 296 1.30 -13.29 11.05
C ALA A 296 2.35 -12.58 10.16
N GLN A 297 1.98 -12.16 8.95
CA GLN A 297 2.85 -11.41 8.04
C GLN A 297 3.34 -10.09 8.64
N ALA A 298 2.46 -9.34 9.30
CA ALA A 298 2.82 -8.09 9.98
C ALA A 298 3.85 -8.31 11.09
N ILE A 299 3.67 -9.35 11.90
CA ILE A 299 4.59 -9.73 12.97
C ILE A 299 5.93 -10.21 12.40
N MET A 300 5.89 -11.18 11.49
CA MET A 300 7.07 -11.79 10.86
C MET A 300 7.93 -10.75 10.12
N CYS A 301 7.31 -9.72 9.54
CA CYS A 301 7.99 -8.67 8.79
C CYS A 301 8.11 -7.34 9.56
N ALA A 302 7.87 -7.33 10.88
CA ALA A 302 7.77 -6.10 11.67
C ALA A 302 9.00 -5.19 11.51
N HIS A 303 10.19 -5.76 11.50
CA HIS A 303 11.47 -5.05 11.40
C HIS A 303 11.68 -4.31 10.06
N LYS A 304 10.83 -4.55 9.05
CA LYS A 304 10.85 -3.86 7.75
C LYS A 304 9.84 -2.73 7.65
N SER A 305 8.94 -2.61 8.62
CA SER A 305 7.87 -1.61 8.58
C SER A 305 8.37 -0.24 9.03
N ILE A 306 7.93 0.80 8.31
CA ILE A 306 8.20 2.21 8.61
C ILE A 306 6.91 2.97 8.92
N ASP A 307 5.75 2.50 8.49
CA ASP A 307 4.46 3.09 8.90
C ASP A 307 3.91 2.40 10.14
N SER A 308 3.27 3.16 11.03
CA SER A 308 2.67 2.62 12.27
C SER A 308 1.56 1.62 11.95
N TRP A 309 1.53 0.54 12.71
CA TRP A 309 0.42 -0.41 12.74
C TRP A 309 0.31 -0.99 14.15
N ASP A 310 -0.87 -1.49 14.50
CA ASP A 310 -1.14 -2.07 15.80
C ASP A 310 -1.96 -3.37 15.67
N LEU A 311 -1.71 -4.28 16.61
CA LEU A 311 -2.41 -5.55 16.78
C LEU A 311 -2.78 -5.75 18.25
N ILE A 312 -3.95 -6.31 18.49
CA ILE A 312 -4.40 -6.74 19.80
C ILE A 312 -3.84 -8.14 20.04
N ALA A 313 -3.32 -8.40 21.24
CA ALA A 313 -2.99 -9.74 21.71
C ALA A 313 -3.88 -10.07 22.90
N ILE A 314 -4.70 -11.11 22.75
CA ILE A 314 -5.69 -11.53 23.75
C ILE A 314 -5.23 -12.86 24.35
N ARG A 315 -4.86 -12.83 25.63
CA ARG A 315 -4.41 -14.00 26.39
C ARG A 315 -5.55 -14.53 27.25
N ILE A 316 -6.06 -15.71 26.92
CA ILE A 316 -7.12 -16.39 27.70
C ILE A 316 -6.57 -17.73 28.18
N ALA A 317 -6.32 -17.84 29.48
CA ALA A 317 -5.69 -19.01 30.10
C ALA A 317 -4.40 -19.42 29.36
N ASP A 318 -4.38 -20.59 28.73
CA ASP A 318 -3.25 -21.13 27.98
C ASP A 318 -3.28 -20.80 26.47
N LYS A 319 -4.28 -20.05 25.99
CA LYS A 319 -4.47 -19.68 24.57
C LYS A 319 -4.17 -18.20 24.30
N LEU A 320 -3.64 -17.92 23.12
CA LEU A 320 -3.28 -16.58 22.65
C LEU A 320 -3.94 -16.34 21.29
N PHE A 321 -4.62 -15.21 21.16
CA PHE A 321 -5.25 -14.77 19.91
C PHE A 321 -4.62 -13.44 19.50
N PHE A 322 -4.16 -13.32 18.27
CA PHE A 322 -3.84 -12.02 17.70
C PHE A 322 -5.04 -11.50 16.93
N ASP A 323 -5.35 -10.23 17.13
CA ASP A 323 -6.48 -9.61 16.47
C ASP A 323 -6.20 -8.16 16.03
N VAL A 324 -7.13 -7.58 15.28
CA VAL A 324 -7.09 -6.22 14.76
C VAL A 324 -8.24 -5.42 15.39
N ARG A 325 -8.02 -4.11 15.64
CA ARG A 325 -9.10 -3.23 16.10
C ARG A 325 -10.12 -2.96 14.98
N PRO A 326 -11.43 -2.87 15.27
CA PRO A 326 -12.46 -2.62 14.26
C PRO A 326 -12.20 -1.38 13.37
N ASP A 327 -11.75 -0.27 13.96
CA ASP A 327 -11.48 1.00 13.24
C ASP A 327 -10.05 1.12 12.71
N SER A 328 -9.31 0.01 12.62
CA SER A 328 -7.92 0.04 12.18
C SER A 328 -7.80 0.03 10.66
N ASN A 329 -6.86 0.83 10.14
CA ASN A 329 -6.45 0.82 8.74
C ASN A 329 -5.51 -0.34 8.39
N PHE A 330 -5.49 -1.41 9.19
CA PHE A 330 -4.53 -2.51 9.07
C PHE A 330 -4.60 -3.24 7.72
N ASP A 331 -5.79 -3.35 7.14
CA ASP A 331 -6.00 -4.01 5.85
C ASP A 331 -5.57 -3.16 4.64
N LEU A 332 -5.24 -1.88 4.84
CA LEU A 332 -4.81 -1.01 3.75
C LEU A 332 -3.41 -1.38 3.25
N VAL A 333 -3.24 -1.35 1.93
CA VAL A 333 -1.98 -1.68 1.27
C VAL A 333 -1.10 -0.43 1.20
N THR A 334 0.06 -0.44 1.88
CA THR A 334 0.98 0.70 1.86
C THR A 334 1.60 0.95 0.48
N VAL A 335 1.91 2.21 0.16
CA VAL A 335 2.49 2.62 -1.13
C VAL A 335 3.74 3.46 -0.88
N ALA A 336 4.87 2.98 -1.40
CA ALA A 336 6.19 3.61 -1.30
C ALA A 336 6.64 3.88 0.16
N GLU A 337 6.17 3.08 1.12
CA GLU A 337 6.48 3.17 2.57
C GLU A 337 7.99 3.23 2.85
N THR A 338 8.77 2.45 2.10
CA THR A 338 10.21 2.26 2.29
C THR A 338 11.08 3.07 1.33
N ALA A 339 10.45 3.93 0.52
CA ALA A 339 11.17 4.83 -0.37
C ALA A 339 12.07 5.79 0.41
N ALA A 340 13.16 6.21 -0.22
CA ALA A 340 14.07 7.21 0.37
C ALA A 340 13.36 8.55 0.61
N ASP A 341 12.43 8.91 -0.28
CA ASP A 341 11.55 10.07 -0.19
C ASP A 341 10.10 9.59 -0.41
N PRO A 342 9.40 9.14 0.65
CA PRO A 342 8.03 8.63 0.55
C PRO A 342 7.05 9.77 0.25
N PRO A 343 5.85 9.47 -0.29
CA PRO A 343 4.82 10.47 -0.53
C PRO A 343 4.45 11.23 0.76
N ASN A 344 4.42 12.57 0.68
CA ASN A 344 4.15 13.45 1.81
C ASN A 344 3.20 14.60 1.43
N GLU A 345 2.37 14.38 0.42
CA GLU A 345 1.39 15.36 -0.03
C GLU A 345 0.30 15.60 1.02
N GLU A 346 -0.24 16.83 1.04
CA GLU A 346 -1.24 17.27 2.01
C GLU A 346 -2.52 16.41 1.98
N PRO A 347 -3.24 16.29 3.12
CA PRO A 347 -4.54 15.64 3.16
C PRO A 347 -5.49 16.18 2.09
N GLY A 348 -6.11 15.28 1.32
CA GLY A 348 -6.97 15.62 0.18
C GLY A 348 -6.27 15.63 -1.18
N HIS A 349 -4.94 15.64 -1.24
CA HIS A 349 -4.23 15.42 -2.50
C HIS A 349 -4.34 13.95 -2.93
N ILE A 350 -4.49 13.69 -4.24
CA ILE A 350 -4.64 12.33 -4.80
C ILE A 350 -3.45 11.40 -4.53
N ASN A 351 -2.30 11.97 -4.21
CA ASN A 351 -1.07 11.26 -3.89
C ASN A 351 -0.68 11.38 -2.40
N CYS A 352 -1.61 11.77 -1.51
CA CYS A 352 -1.34 11.64 -0.08
C CYS A 352 -1.31 10.14 0.29
N PRO A 353 -0.56 9.74 1.33
CA PRO A 353 -0.40 8.33 1.70
C PRO A 353 -1.71 7.56 1.89
N GLU A 354 -2.70 8.20 2.51
CA GLU A 354 -4.02 7.62 2.78
C GLU A 354 -4.78 7.29 1.48
N LYS A 355 -4.87 8.25 0.54
CA LYS A 355 -5.55 8.04 -0.75
C LYS A 355 -4.83 7.02 -1.61
N LEU A 356 -3.49 7.02 -1.58
CA LEU A 356 -2.69 6.00 -2.27
C LEU A 356 -2.92 4.60 -1.69
N ALA A 357 -3.05 4.49 -0.37
CA ALA A 357 -3.32 3.21 0.28
C ALA A 357 -4.72 2.68 -0.08
N LEU A 358 -5.74 3.55 -0.06
CA LEU A 358 -7.10 3.20 -0.50
C LEU A 358 -7.13 2.73 -1.96
N GLU A 359 -6.44 3.44 -2.85
CA GLU A 359 -6.32 3.06 -4.26
C GLU A 359 -5.57 1.74 -4.44
N ALA A 360 -4.47 1.53 -3.73
CA ALA A 360 -3.70 0.28 -3.81
C ALA A 360 -4.51 -0.92 -3.28
N THR A 361 -5.31 -0.73 -2.23
CA THR A 361 -6.25 -1.73 -1.73
C THR A 361 -7.34 -2.01 -2.77
N PHE A 362 -7.94 -0.98 -3.37
CA PHE A 362 -8.92 -1.15 -4.45
C PHE A 362 -8.34 -1.97 -5.61
N ILE A 363 -7.12 -1.68 -6.04
CA ILE A 363 -6.43 -2.48 -7.07
C ILE A 363 -6.24 -3.94 -6.63
N ASN A 364 -5.86 -4.17 -5.37
CA ASN A 364 -5.65 -5.53 -4.82
C ASN A 364 -6.95 -6.29 -4.52
N LEU A 365 -8.10 -5.64 -4.47
CA LEU A 365 -9.41 -6.30 -4.44
C LEU A 365 -9.84 -6.74 -5.85
N ASN A 366 -9.59 -5.90 -6.86
CA ASN A 366 -10.06 -6.12 -8.22
C ASN A 366 -9.16 -7.07 -9.02
N PHE A 367 -7.84 -6.83 -9.01
CA PHE A 367 -6.90 -7.54 -9.87
C PHE A 367 -6.92 -9.07 -9.64
N PRO A 368 -6.87 -9.59 -8.40
CA PRO A 368 -6.89 -11.04 -8.17
C PRO A 368 -8.14 -11.72 -8.72
N GLN A 369 -9.29 -11.04 -8.71
CA GLN A 369 -10.54 -11.58 -9.23
C GLN A 369 -10.63 -11.50 -10.76
N GLN A 370 -10.09 -10.43 -11.36
CA GLN A 370 -10.13 -10.21 -12.80
C GLN A 370 -9.27 -11.20 -13.60
N VAL A 371 -8.15 -11.67 -13.03
CA VAL A 371 -7.22 -12.59 -13.72
C VAL A 371 -7.62 -14.07 -13.61
N LEU A 372 -8.83 -14.34 -13.14
CA LEU A 372 -9.38 -15.69 -13.02
C LEU A 372 -10.29 -16.00 -14.20
N ASN A 373 -10.33 -17.26 -14.58
CA ASN A 373 -11.26 -17.72 -15.60
C ASN A 373 -12.67 -17.80 -15.00
N SER A 374 -13.58 -16.97 -15.50
CA SER A 374 -14.98 -16.94 -15.05
C SER A 374 -15.79 -18.12 -15.59
N ASP A 375 -15.39 -18.68 -16.73
CA ASP A 375 -16.10 -19.77 -17.42
C ASP A 375 -15.59 -21.17 -17.02
N ALA A 376 -14.43 -21.23 -16.34
CA ALA A 376 -13.87 -22.50 -15.88
C ALA A 376 -14.57 -23.02 -14.62
N GLN A 377 -14.64 -24.35 -14.51
CA GLN A 377 -15.11 -25.01 -13.29
C GLN A 377 -14.25 -24.59 -12.09
N THR A 378 -14.86 -24.20 -10.99
CA THR A 378 -14.14 -23.84 -9.75
C THR A 378 -13.61 -25.08 -9.04
N TYR A 379 -12.45 -24.97 -8.40
CA TYR A 379 -11.97 -25.97 -7.45
C TYR A 379 -12.59 -25.70 -6.08
N THR A 380 -13.42 -26.63 -5.62
CA THR A 380 -14.09 -26.54 -4.31
C THR A 380 -13.31 -27.35 -3.27
N PHE A 381 -12.98 -26.72 -2.14
CA PHE A 381 -12.34 -27.39 -1.01
C PHE A 381 -13.30 -28.35 -0.29
N PRO A 382 -12.80 -29.25 0.58
CA PRO A 382 -13.64 -30.20 1.29
C PRO A 382 -14.77 -29.57 2.12
N ASN A 383 -14.57 -28.35 2.65
CA ASN A 383 -15.57 -27.62 3.41
C ASN A 383 -16.02 -26.35 2.66
N LYS A 384 -17.26 -25.92 2.93
CA LYS A 384 -17.79 -24.66 2.38
C LYS A 384 -17.12 -23.44 3.00
N ASN A 385 -17.27 -22.28 2.37
CA ASN A 385 -16.83 -21.01 2.95
C ASN A 385 -17.56 -20.78 4.29
N PRO A 386 -16.83 -20.59 5.41
CA PRO A 386 -17.43 -20.45 6.74
C PRO A 386 -18.07 -19.08 7.01
N PHE A 387 -17.90 -18.11 6.10
CA PHE A 387 -18.36 -16.72 6.26
C PHE A 387 -19.60 -16.39 5.44
N ILE A 388 -20.18 -17.38 4.77
CA ILE A 388 -21.41 -17.22 3.98
C ILE A 388 -22.52 -17.95 4.72
N ASP A 389 -23.65 -17.28 4.88
CA ASP A 389 -24.83 -17.91 5.44
C ASP A 389 -25.33 -19.01 4.51
N ALA A 390 -25.57 -20.21 5.06
CA ALA A 390 -25.92 -21.39 4.27
C ALA A 390 -27.22 -21.22 3.45
N ASP A 391 -28.07 -20.28 3.87
CA ASP A 391 -29.35 -19.95 3.25
C ASP A 391 -29.26 -18.79 2.23
N ASP A 392 -28.16 -18.01 2.23
CA ASP A 392 -27.95 -16.92 1.28
C ASP A 392 -27.21 -17.39 0.01
N LYS A 393 -28.00 -17.90 -0.93
CA LYS A 393 -27.48 -18.35 -2.23
C LYS A 393 -26.99 -17.20 -3.12
N GLU A 394 -27.52 -15.99 -2.95
CA GLU A 394 -27.11 -14.85 -3.78
C GLU A 394 -25.72 -14.36 -3.37
N GLU A 395 -25.43 -14.30 -2.07
CA GLU A 395 -24.10 -14.00 -1.55
C GLU A 395 -23.09 -15.07 -1.98
N ALA A 396 -23.50 -16.34 -1.90
CA ALA A 396 -22.66 -17.47 -2.30
C ALA A 396 -22.17 -17.41 -3.76
N GLU A 397 -22.97 -16.84 -4.67
CA GLU A 397 -22.59 -16.66 -6.08
C GLU A 397 -21.71 -15.42 -6.32
N LYS A 398 -21.88 -14.38 -5.50
CA LYS A 398 -21.15 -13.10 -5.61
C LYS A 398 -19.86 -13.06 -4.80
N VAL A 399 -19.58 -14.06 -3.98
CA VAL A 399 -18.35 -14.10 -3.17
C VAL A 399 -17.10 -14.13 -4.04
N ALA A 400 -16.05 -13.43 -3.60
CA ALA A 400 -14.74 -13.50 -4.20
C ALA A 400 -14.19 -14.94 -4.19
N SER A 401 -13.42 -15.28 -5.23
CA SER A 401 -12.65 -16.52 -5.27
C SER A 401 -11.58 -16.47 -4.20
N VAL A 402 -11.72 -17.32 -3.18
CA VAL A 402 -10.77 -17.46 -2.07
C VAL A 402 -10.88 -18.84 -1.43
N GLY A 403 -9.71 -19.42 -1.14
CA GLY A 403 -9.57 -20.66 -0.39
C GLY A 403 -8.95 -20.39 0.97
N TYR A 404 -9.64 -20.77 2.03
CA TYR A 404 -9.14 -20.64 3.40
C TYR A 404 -8.51 -21.97 3.85
N ARG A 405 -7.25 -21.91 4.31
CA ARG A 405 -6.50 -23.07 4.78
C ARG A 405 -6.05 -22.81 6.21
N TYR A 406 -6.56 -23.59 7.16
CA TYR A 406 -6.20 -23.52 8.57
C TYR A 406 -5.02 -24.45 8.80
N ARG A 407 -3.82 -23.87 8.92
CA ARG A 407 -2.56 -24.62 8.98
C ARG A 407 -1.95 -24.52 10.36
N LYS A 408 -1.52 -25.66 10.90
CA LYS A 408 -0.89 -25.78 12.22
C LYS A 408 0.62 -25.88 12.08
N PHE A 409 1.32 -24.95 12.71
CA PHE A 409 2.77 -24.86 12.79
C PHE A 409 3.22 -25.23 14.20
N ASP A 410 4.12 -26.21 14.28
CA ASP A 410 4.85 -26.53 15.51
C ASP A 410 6.08 -25.63 15.60
N LEU A 411 6.07 -24.70 16.56
CA LEU A 411 7.16 -23.74 16.78
C LEU A 411 8.10 -24.17 17.90
N GLY A 412 8.01 -25.42 18.38
CA GLY A 412 8.76 -25.94 19.53
C GLY A 412 8.20 -25.48 20.87
N GLY A 413 8.79 -25.92 21.99
CA GLY A 413 8.43 -25.43 23.33
C GLY A 413 6.93 -25.45 23.65
N ASN A 414 6.21 -26.47 23.18
CA ASN A 414 4.75 -26.62 23.29
C ASN A 414 3.90 -25.49 22.66
N ILE A 415 4.43 -24.74 21.69
CA ILE A 415 3.68 -23.73 20.94
C ILE A 415 3.20 -24.33 19.62
N GLN A 416 1.88 -24.46 19.49
CA GLN A 416 1.17 -24.90 18.30
C GLN A 416 0.37 -23.72 17.77
N CYS A 417 0.92 -23.08 16.73
CA CYS A 417 0.33 -21.91 16.12
C CYS A 417 -0.57 -22.32 14.95
N VAL A 418 -1.84 -21.94 15.00
CA VAL A 418 -2.82 -22.15 13.94
C VAL A 418 -3.02 -20.83 13.21
N ILE A 419 -2.70 -20.82 11.91
CA ILE A 419 -2.82 -19.64 11.06
C ILE A 419 -3.88 -19.93 9.99
N ARG A 420 -4.90 -19.06 9.89
CA ARG A 420 -5.80 -19.04 8.73
C ARG A 420 -5.09 -18.37 7.57
N CYS A 421 -4.77 -19.16 6.55
CA CYS A 421 -4.08 -18.70 5.36
C CYS A 421 -5.02 -18.64 4.16
N GLU A 422 -4.75 -17.74 3.23
CA GLU A 422 -5.55 -17.55 2.02
C GLU A 422 -4.78 -17.95 0.75
N VAL A 423 -5.50 -18.59 -0.18
CA VAL A 423 -5.06 -18.81 -1.56
C VAL A 423 -6.09 -18.23 -2.51
N ASP A 424 -5.63 -17.54 -3.56
CA ASP A 424 -6.50 -16.74 -4.42
C ASP A 424 -7.02 -17.55 -5.63
N ALA A 425 -6.21 -18.49 -6.13
CA ALA A 425 -6.53 -19.26 -7.34
C ALA A 425 -5.95 -20.67 -7.35
N ALA A 426 -6.62 -21.57 -8.08
CA ALA A 426 -6.02 -22.81 -8.56
C ALA A 426 -5.27 -22.56 -9.88
N LEU A 427 -4.16 -23.25 -10.10
CA LEU A 427 -3.41 -23.21 -11.34
C LEU A 427 -3.85 -24.37 -12.24
N PRO A 428 -4.11 -24.13 -13.55
CA PRO A 428 -4.47 -25.21 -14.44
C PRO A 428 -3.27 -26.14 -14.65
N GLU A 429 -3.57 -27.44 -14.75
CA GLU A 429 -2.57 -28.50 -14.88
C GLU A 429 -1.54 -28.19 -15.97
N THR A 430 -0.30 -28.56 -15.72
CA THR A 430 0.77 -28.42 -16.71
C THR A 430 0.75 -29.65 -17.61
N ALA A 431 0.81 -29.46 -18.94
CA ALA A 431 0.91 -30.57 -19.89
C ALA A 431 2.06 -31.51 -19.48
N GLY A 432 1.73 -32.75 -19.10
CA GLY A 432 2.66 -33.73 -18.52
C GLY A 432 2.32 -34.23 -17.11
N GLN A 433 1.31 -33.65 -16.44
CA GLN A 433 0.72 -34.16 -15.20
C GLN A 433 -0.52 -35.05 -15.45
N GLU A 434 -0.61 -35.68 -16.63
CA GLU A 434 -1.63 -36.71 -16.83
C GLU A 434 -1.38 -37.86 -15.85
N PRO A 435 -2.44 -38.41 -15.21
CA PRO A 435 -2.30 -39.57 -14.36
C PRO A 435 -1.69 -40.72 -15.19
N LYS A 436 -0.45 -41.12 -14.86
CA LYS A 436 0.25 -42.20 -15.56
C LYS A 436 -0.48 -43.55 -15.43
N LYS A 437 -1.47 -43.65 -14.54
CA LYS A 437 -2.33 -44.82 -14.30
C LYS A 437 -3.76 -44.40 -14.00
N LYS A 438 -4.74 -45.16 -14.50
CA LYS A 438 -6.20 -44.95 -14.33
C LYS A 438 -6.72 -44.94 -12.87
N ASN A 439 -5.89 -45.28 -11.87
CA ASN A 439 -6.27 -45.40 -10.45
C ASN A 439 -5.42 -44.53 -9.49
N GLU A 440 -4.59 -43.61 -9.99
CA GLU A 440 -3.92 -42.64 -9.12
C GLU A 440 -4.88 -41.49 -8.78
N LYS A 441 -4.99 -41.15 -7.49
CA LYS A 441 -5.73 -39.95 -7.05
C LYS A 441 -5.16 -38.75 -7.80
N ILE A 442 -6.02 -37.96 -8.46
CA ILE A 442 -5.63 -36.70 -9.08
C ILE A 442 -4.94 -35.87 -7.99
N PRO A 443 -3.65 -35.50 -8.15
CA PRO A 443 -2.99 -34.65 -7.17
C PRO A 443 -3.78 -33.35 -7.04
N PRO A 444 -3.89 -32.78 -5.81
CA PRO A 444 -4.57 -31.50 -5.65
C PRO A 444 -3.95 -30.46 -6.59
N PRO A 445 -4.75 -29.55 -7.16
CA PRO A 445 -4.22 -28.54 -8.05
C PRO A 445 -3.19 -27.69 -7.30
N ARG A 446 -2.22 -27.17 -8.05
CA ARG A 446 -1.27 -26.20 -7.52
C ARG A 446 -2.00 -24.90 -7.23
N PHE A 447 -1.64 -24.21 -6.16
CA PHE A 447 -2.31 -22.98 -5.75
C PHE A 447 -1.45 -21.74 -6.02
N ALA A 448 -2.09 -20.59 -6.21
CA ALA A 448 -1.42 -19.32 -6.36
C ALA A 448 -1.96 -18.27 -5.39
N CYS A 449 -1.05 -17.48 -4.83
CA CYS A 449 -1.37 -16.18 -4.26
C CYS A 449 -1.16 -15.11 -5.34
N ILE A 450 -2.12 -14.21 -5.51
CA ILE A 450 -2.15 -13.19 -6.55
C ILE A 450 -2.20 -11.83 -5.87
N LYS A 451 -1.21 -10.98 -6.15
CA LYS A 451 -1.12 -9.61 -5.59
C LYS A 451 -0.77 -8.63 -6.71
N ALA A 452 -1.08 -7.36 -6.51
CA ALA A 452 -0.86 -6.31 -7.50
C ALA A 452 0.05 -5.20 -6.97
N LEU A 453 1.18 -4.98 -7.63
CA LEU A 453 1.97 -3.77 -7.50
C LEU A 453 1.30 -2.64 -8.31
N ASN A 454 1.37 -1.42 -7.77
CA ASN A 454 0.73 -0.25 -8.36
C ASN A 454 1.71 0.89 -8.68
N GLU A 455 1.68 1.40 -9.92
CA GLU A 455 2.36 2.63 -10.35
C GLU A 455 1.36 3.79 -10.37
N PHE A 456 1.51 4.74 -9.44
CA PHE A 456 0.70 5.96 -9.39
C PHE A 456 1.33 7.08 -10.23
N ASP A 457 2.60 7.41 -9.98
CA ASP A 457 3.38 8.39 -10.74
C ASP A 457 4.88 8.11 -10.60
N HIS A 458 5.50 7.64 -11.69
CA HIS A 458 6.93 7.30 -11.75
C HIS A 458 7.88 8.47 -11.43
N ARG A 459 7.41 9.71 -11.44
CA ARG A 459 8.23 10.88 -11.10
C ARG A 459 8.49 11.00 -9.60
N TYR A 460 7.70 10.33 -8.78
CA TYR A 460 7.87 10.27 -7.33
C TYR A 460 8.84 9.13 -6.94
N CYS A 461 9.39 9.21 -5.72
CA CYS A 461 10.15 8.11 -5.10
C CYS A 461 11.32 7.57 -5.95
N SER A 462 11.87 8.36 -6.87
CA SER A 462 12.84 7.90 -7.89
C SER A 462 12.35 6.69 -8.69
N GLY A 463 11.05 6.65 -8.99
CA GLY A 463 10.40 5.57 -9.70
C GLY A 463 10.87 5.41 -11.15
N VAL A 464 10.63 4.23 -11.69
CA VAL A 464 10.92 3.86 -13.07
C VAL A 464 9.60 3.82 -13.83
N ASN A 465 9.54 4.40 -15.03
CA ASN A 465 8.34 4.36 -15.87
C ASN A 465 8.11 2.93 -16.41
N TRP A 466 7.07 2.26 -15.93
CA TRP A 466 6.81 0.86 -16.26
C TRP A 466 6.53 0.63 -17.74
N ARG A 467 5.75 1.49 -18.39
CA ARG A 467 5.42 1.37 -19.83
C ARG A 467 6.65 1.35 -20.73
N THR A 468 7.75 1.96 -20.31
CA THR A 468 9.01 1.95 -21.07
C THR A 468 9.97 0.83 -20.69
N LYS A 469 9.90 0.34 -19.45
CA LYS A 469 10.93 -0.54 -18.86
C LYS A 469 10.47 -1.95 -18.53
N LEU A 470 9.17 -2.21 -18.38
CA LEU A 470 8.69 -3.51 -17.91
C LEU A 470 9.02 -4.65 -18.89
N ASP A 471 8.95 -4.38 -20.20
CA ASP A 471 9.22 -5.37 -21.25
C ASP A 471 10.73 -5.57 -21.52
N THR A 472 11.55 -4.54 -21.30
CA THR A 472 12.99 -4.55 -21.64
C THR A 472 13.91 -4.73 -20.44
N GLN A 473 13.50 -4.26 -19.26
CA GLN A 473 14.29 -4.14 -18.04
C GLN A 473 13.44 -4.49 -16.80
N ARG A 474 12.72 -5.61 -16.86
CA ARG A 474 11.83 -6.06 -15.77
C ARG A 474 12.52 -6.12 -14.41
N GLY A 475 13.76 -6.60 -14.36
CA GLY A 475 14.56 -6.63 -13.13
C GLY A 475 14.81 -5.24 -12.53
N ALA A 476 14.93 -4.19 -13.35
CA ALA A 476 15.08 -2.82 -12.85
C ALA A 476 13.79 -2.28 -12.24
N VAL A 477 12.63 -2.64 -12.81
CA VAL A 477 11.32 -2.31 -12.24
C VAL A 477 11.16 -2.99 -10.87
N ILE A 478 11.41 -4.30 -10.79
CA ILE A 478 11.33 -5.03 -9.50
C ILE A 478 12.31 -4.47 -8.48
N ALA A 479 13.55 -4.13 -8.87
CA ALA A 479 14.51 -3.55 -7.95
C ALA A 479 14.06 -2.17 -7.42
N SER A 480 13.43 -1.36 -8.28
CA SER A 480 12.81 -0.09 -7.88
C SER A 480 11.66 -0.32 -6.89
N GLU A 481 10.78 -1.27 -7.20
CA GLU A 481 9.66 -1.62 -6.32
C GLU A 481 10.11 -2.22 -5.01
N LEU A 482 11.13 -3.08 -5.01
CA LEU A 482 11.70 -3.64 -3.79
C LEU A 482 12.30 -2.55 -2.91
N LYS A 483 12.94 -1.54 -3.49
CA LYS A 483 13.47 -0.40 -2.74
C LYS A 483 12.36 0.45 -2.12
N ASN A 484 11.26 0.66 -2.83
CA ASN A 484 10.19 1.58 -2.40
C ASN A 484 9.12 0.89 -1.55
N ASN A 485 8.90 -0.42 -1.75
CA ASN A 485 7.80 -1.21 -1.19
C ASN A 485 8.30 -2.49 -0.49
N SER A 486 9.50 -2.48 0.13
CA SER A 486 10.09 -3.71 0.70
C SER A 486 9.19 -4.38 1.73
N CYS A 487 8.59 -3.63 2.65
CA CYS A 487 7.71 -4.15 3.69
C CYS A 487 6.52 -4.93 3.08
N LYS A 488 5.81 -4.30 2.13
CA LYS A 488 4.70 -4.90 1.40
C LYS A 488 5.09 -6.19 0.66
N MET A 489 6.19 -6.16 -0.07
CA MET A 489 6.66 -7.33 -0.84
C MET A 489 7.09 -8.47 0.08
N TYR A 490 7.72 -8.16 1.22
CA TYR A 490 8.07 -9.15 2.23
C TYR A 490 6.82 -9.81 2.82
N LYS A 491 5.81 -9.02 3.24
CA LYS A 491 4.54 -9.53 3.76
C LYS A 491 3.87 -10.49 2.78
N TRP A 492 3.72 -10.10 1.52
CA TRP A 492 3.12 -10.95 0.48
C TRP A 492 3.90 -12.25 0.24
N THR A 493 5.23 -12.17 0.26
CA THR A 493 6.09 -13.36 0.08
C THR A 493 5.95 -14.33 1.25
N VAL A 494 5.98 -13.82 2.48
CA VAL A 494 5.71 -14.62 3.69
C VAL A 494 4.32 -15.23 3.63
N GLY A 495 3.31 -14.44 3.26
CA GLY A 495 1.93 -14.89 3.09
C GLY A 495 1.80 -16.09 2.14
N ALA A 496 2.43 -16.00 0.97
CA ALA A 496 2.45 -17.09 -0.01
C ALA A 496 3.18 -18.34 0.50
N ILE A 497 4.23 -18.19 1.32
CA ILE A 497 4.97 -19.31 1.91
C ILE A 497 4.11 -19.99 2.99
N ILE A 498 3.53 -19.23 3.92
CA ILE A 498 2.73 -19.80 5.01
C ILE A 498 1.41 -20.37 4.51
N SER A 499 0.82 -19.85 3.42
CA SER A 499 -0.37 -20.45 2.79
C SER A 499 -0.07 -21.73 2.03
N GLY A 500 1.21 -21.98 1.71
CA GLY A 500 1.64 -23.13 0.92
C GLY A 500 1.20 -22.99 -0.53
N ALA A 501 1.23 -21.77 -1.05
CA ALA A 501 1.01 -21.51 -2.47
C ALA A 501 2.26 -21.93 -3.28
N ASP A 502 2.02 -22.57 -4.41
CA ASP A 502 3.07 -22.98 -5.34
C ASP A 502 3.65 -21.79 -6.11
N GLN A 503 2.83 -20.75 -6.32
CA GLN A 503 3.18 -19.56 -7.08
C GLN A 503 2.71 -18.30 -6.36
N LEU A 504 3.55 -17.28 -6.36
CA LEU A 504 3.18 -15.90 -6.12
C LEU A 504 3.13 -15.19 -7.48
N LYS A 505 1.95 -14.75 -7.90
CA LYS A 505 1.76 -13.96 -9.11
C LYS A 505 1.64 -12.48 -8.76
N LEU A 506 2.53 -11.67 -9.34
CA LEU A 506 2.55 -10.22 -9.17
C LEU A 506 2.04 -9.54 -10.44
N GLY A 507 0.92 -8.84 -10.34
CA GLY A 507 0.42 -7.94 -11.38
C GLY A 507 1.12 -6.59 -11.32
N PHE A 508 1.40 -6.01 -12.49
CA PHE A 508 1.88 -4.65 -12.64
C PHE A 508 0.74 -3.78 -13.15
N VAL A 509 0.09 -3.05 -12.23
CA VAL A 509 -1.04 -2.17 -12.53
C VAL A 509 -0.60 -0.71 -12.48
N SER A 510 -0.92 0.09 -13.49
CA SER A 510 -0.61 1.52 -13.52
C SER A 510 -1.88 2.34 -13.72
N ARG A 511 -1.93 3.56 -13.19
CA ARG A 511 -2.90 4.58 -13.66
C ARG A 511 -2.76 4.78 -15.17
N VAL A 512 -3.85 5.07 -15.86
CA VAL A 512 -3.82 5.46 -17.29
C VAL A 512 -3.17 6.83 -17.45
N ASN A 513 -3.60 7.78 -16.63
CA ASN A 513 -3.02 9.11 -16.50
C ASN A 513 -2.57 9.29 -15.05
N PRO A 514 -1.32 9.72 -14.76
CA PRO A 514 -0.86 9.91 -13.38
C PRO A 514 -1.72 10.86 -12.52
N LYS A 515 -2.54 11.71 -13.16
CA LYS A 515 -3.47 12.64 -12.50
C LYS A 515 -4.87 12.08 -12.27
N ASP A 516 -5.16 10.89 -12.79
CA ASP A 516 -6.47 10.24 -12.71
C ASP A 516 -6.36 8.97 -11.87
N THR A 517 -7.10 8.92 -10.77
CA THR A 517 -7.12 7.80 -9.82
C THR A 517 -8.18 6.76 -10.16
N SER A 518 -9.04 7.02 -11.14
CA SER A 518 -10.23 6.22 -11.43
C SER A 518 -9.97 5.10 -12.43
N HIS A 519 -9.00 5.30 -13.34
CA HIS A 519 -8.71 4.38 -14.43
C HIS A 519 -7.32 3.78 -14.32
N HIS A 520 -7.28 2.45 -14.27
CA HIS A 520 -6.04 1.68 -14.22
C HIS A 520 -5.97 0.67 -15.37
N VAL A 521 -4.75 0.30 -15.72
CA VAL A 521 -4.44 -0.72 -16.72
C VAL A 521 -3.41 -1.70 -16.19
N ILE A 522 -3.59 -2.97 -16.54
CA ILE A 522 -2.68 -4.07 -16.29
C ILE A 522 -1.64 -4.08 -17.40
N LEU A 523 -0.38 -3.84 -17.02
CA LEU A 523 0.76 -3.80 -17.94
C LEU A 523 1.46 -5.16 -18.11
N GLY A 524 1.22 -6.08 -17.18
CA GLY A 524 1.75 -7.43 -17.25
C GLY A 524 1.61 -8.18 -15.92
N VAL A 525 1.89 -9.47 -15.96
CA VAL A 525 1.93 -10.35 -14.79
C VAL A 525 3.27 -11.06 -14.77
N GLN A 526 3.82 -11.25 -13.57
CA GLN A 526 5.01 -12.07 -13.38
C GLN A 526 4.77 -13.14 -12.32
N ASP A 527 5.21 -14.35 -12.62
CA ASP A 527 5.14 -15.51 -11.76
C ASP A 527 6.46 -15.73 -11.00
N PHE A 528 6.32 -16.14 -9.75
CA PHE A 528 7.45 -16.51 -8.91
C PHE A 528 7.09 -17.74 -8.09
N ARG A 529 8.09 -18.59 -7.83
CA ARG A 529 8.01 -19.51 -6.69
C ARG A 529 8.29 -18.69 -5.41
N PRO A 530 7.46 -18.77 -4.37
CA PRO A 530 7.64 -17.93 -3.18
C PRO A 530 9.02 -18.08 -2.52
N GLY A 531 9.57 -19.30 -2.45
CA GLY A 531 10.91 -19.55 -1.89
C GLY A 531 12.04 -18.91 -2.70
N ASP A 532 11.98 -19.00 -4.03
CA ASP A 532 12.97 -18.37 -4.92
C ASP A 532 12.89 -16.83 -4.82
N PHE A 533 11.67 -16.30 -4.73
CA PHE A 533 11.46 -14.86 -4.59
C PHE A 533 11.94 -14.33 -3.23
N ALA A 534 11.74 -15.08 -2.15
CA ALA A 534 12.28 -14.75 -0.84
C ALA A 534 13.81 -14.58 -0.89
N GLN A 535 14.52 -15.48 -1.58
CA GLN A 535 15.96 -15.35 -1.80
C GLN A 535 16.32 -14.10 -2.62
N GLN A 536 15.58 -13.82 -3.70
CA GLN A 536 15.81 -12.64 -4.56
C GLN A 536 15.66 -11.32 -3.80
N ILE A 537 14.68 -11.22 -2.90
CA ILE A 537 14.43 -10.02 -2.11
C ILE A 537 15.26 -9.96 -0.82
N ASN A 538 16.13 -10.96 -0.56
CA ASN A 538 16.89 -11.09 0.68
C ASN A 538 16.00 -11.14 1.93
N LEU A 539 14.93 -11.93 1.86
CA LEU A 539 14.06 -12.28 2.98
C LEU A 539 14.53 -13.60 3.60
N ASN A 540 14.95 -13.54 4.87
CA ASN A 540 15.29 -14.73 5.64
C ASN A 540 14.04 -15.23 6.39
N ILE A 541 13.52 -16.38 5.96
CA ILE A 541 12.31 -16.99 6.55
C ILE A 541 12.56 -17.49 7.97
N ASP A 542 13.77 -17.96 8.28
CA ASP A 542 14.11 -18.39 9.65
C ASP A 542 14.08 -17.20 10.60
N ASN A 543 14.51 -16.01 10.14
CA ASN A 543 14.38 -14.78 10.93
C ASN A 543 12.91 -14.41 11.14
N SER A 544 12.09 -14.47 10.09
CA SER A 544 10.64 -14.23 10.20
C SER A 544 9.98 -15.12 11.26
N TRP A 545 10.29 -16.43 11.27
CA TRP A 545 9.80 -17.37 12.29
C TRP A 545 10.36 -17.05 13.67
N GLY A 546 11.64 -16.67 13.77
CA GLY A 546 12.25 -16.25 15.03
C GLY A 546 11.57 -15.04 15.65
N ILE A 547 11.19 -14.06 14.84
CA ILE A 547 10.44 -12.86 15.29
C ILE A 547 9.06 -13.25 15.80
N LEU A 548 8.31 -14.03 15.03
CA LEU A 548 6.98 -14.50 15.44
C LEU A 548 7.06 -15.28 16.76
N ARG A 549 8.05 -16.19 16.88
CA ARG A 549 8.26 -16.98 18.09
C ARG A 549 8.58 -16.11 19.31
N CYS A 550 9.48 -15.13 19.16
CA CYS A 550 9.85 -14.23 20.24
C CYS A 550 8.65 -13.45 20.78
N ILE A 551 7.78 -12.98 19.89
CA ILE A 551 6.57 -12.22 20.25
C ILE A 551 5.53 -13.12 20.93
N ILE A 552 5.33 -14.34 20.41
CA ILE A 552 4.46 -15.34 21.07
C ILE A 552 4.98 -15.66 22.48
N ASP A 553 6.28 -15.93 22.63
CA ASP A 553 6.87 -16.26 23.93
C ASP A 553 6.74 -15.11 24.94
N TYR A 554 6.76 -13.87 24.47
CA TYR A 554 6.51 -12.71 25.32
C TYR A 554 5.09 -12.75 25.87
N PHE A 555 4.07 -12.80 25.00
CA PHE A 555 2.66 -12.79 25.42
C PHE A 555 2.23 -14.06 26.18
N MET A 556 2.88 -15.19 25.92
CA MET A 556 2.66 -16.44 26.67
C MET A 556 3.16 -16.37 28.12
N LYS A 557 4.12 -15.47 28.43
CA LYS A 557 4.63 -15.23 29.79
C LYS A 557 3.83 -14.17 30.54
N CYS A 558 3.10 -13.31 29.83
CA CYS A 558 2.22 -12.32 30.43
C CYS A 558 1.01 -13.00 31.10
N GLU A 559 0.39 -12.31 32.05
CA GLU A 559 -0.84 -12.78 32.68
C GLU A 559 -2.02 -12.81 31.67
N PRO A 560 -3.07 -13.61 31.91
CA PRO A 560 -4.28 -13.55 31.09
C PRO A 560 -4.87 -12.12 31.07
N GLY A 561 -5.13 -11.60 29.87
CA GLY A 561 -5.52 -10.20 29.69
C GLY A 561 -5.47 -9.77 28.21
N GLN A 562 -5.79 -8.51 27.97
CA GLN A 562 -5.68 -7.88 26.66
C GLN A 562 -4.47 -6.96 26.60
N TYR A 563 -3.77 -7.03 25.48
CA TYR A 563 -2.57 -6.26 25.23
C TYR A 563 -2.62 -5.62 23.85
N LEU A 564 -1.89 -4.54 23.66
CA LEU A 564 -1.69 -3.91 22.36
C LEU A 564 -0.21 -3.95 22.00
N MET A 565 0.11 -4.47 20.82
CA MET A 565 1.42 -4.35 20.20
C MET A 565 1.34 -3.32 19.08
N MET A 566 2.12 -2.24 19.19
CA MET A 566 2.16 -1.16 18.21
C MET A 566 3.59 -0.96 17.69
N LYS A 567 3.74 -0.80 16.38
CA LYS A 567 4.99 -0.30 15.79
C LYS A 567 5.04 1.22 15.95
N ASP A 568 6.08 1.75 16.58
CA ASP A 568 6.22 3.20 16.81
C ASP A 568 6.33 3.95 15.47
N PRO A 569 5.56 5.03 15.22
CA PRO A 569 5.57 5.73 13.94
C PRO A 569 6.92 6.33 13.57
N ASN A 570 7.73 6.73 14.54
CA ASN A 570 8.95 7.52 14.36
C ASN A 570 10.23 6.77 14.77
N LYS A 571 10.13 5.74 15.62
CA LYS A 571 11.24 4.91 16.07
C LYS A 571 11.15 3.48 15.50
N PRO A 572 12.30 2.82 15.26
CA PRO A 572 12.33 1.42 14.80
C PRO A 572 12.14 0.45 15.99
N THR A 573 11.03 0.58 16.70
CA THR A 573 10.69 -0.21 17.89
C THR A 573 9.24 -0.70 17.84
N LEU A 574 8.99 -1.88 18.44
CA LEU A 574 7.64 -2.33 18.79
C LEU A 574 7.40 -2.04 20.27
N GLN A 575 6.34 -1.32 20.57
CA GLN A 575 5.90 -1.04 21.93
C GLN A 575 4.75 -1.97 22.31
N ILE A 576 4.80 -2.54 23.50
CA ILE A 576 3.77 -3.44 24.02
C ILE A 576 3.11 -2.79 25.23
N TYR A 577 1.79 -2.64 25.17
CA TYR A 577 0.97 -2.05 26.23
C TYR A 577 0.04 -3.11 26.83
N SER A 578 -0.19 -3.02 28.15
CA SER A 578 -1.34 -3.67 28.78
C SER A 578 -2.55 -2.77 28.64
N LEU A 579 -3.69 -3.38 28.35
CA LEU A 579 -4.96 -2.68 28.20
C LEU A 579 -5.88 -2.98 29.40
N PRO A 580 -6.60 -1.97 29.92
CA PRO A 580 -7.73 -2.21 30.82
C PRO A 580 -8.83 -3.04 30.15
N ALA A 581 -9.65 -3.74 30.93
CA ALA A 581 -10.70 -4.64 30.41
C ALA A 581 -11.70 -3.95 29.46
N ASN A 582 -11.87 -2.63 29.56
CA ASN A 582 -12.81 -1.84 28.75
C ASN A 582 -12.11 -0.91 27.74
N ALA A 583 -10.82 -1.10 27.43
CA ALA A 583 -10.05 -0.14 26.63
C ALA A 583 -10.63 0.17 25.23
N PHE A 584 -11.38 -0.79 24.67
CA PHE A 584 -12.06 -0.71 23.37
C PHE A 584 -13.56 -1.04 23.42
N ALA A 585 -14.13 -1.22 24.61
CA ALA A 585 -15.58 -1.16 24.70
C ALA A 585 -15.96 0.28 24.32
N SER A 586 -16.77 0.44 23.28
CA SER A 586 -17.35 1.75 22.99
C SER A 586 -18.03 2.24 24.28
N ASP A 587 -17.92 3.54 24.58
CA ASP A 587 -18.69 4.22 25.64
C ASP A 587 -20.20 4.25 25.30
N GLU A 588 -20.75 3.15 24.78
CA GLU A 588 -22.16 2.95 24.42
C GLU A 588 -22.92 2.10 25.46
N SER A 589 -22.28 1.72 26.57
CA SER A 589 -22.90 0.86 27.60
C SER A 589 -23.01 1.52 28.98
N ASP A 590 -23.26 2.82 29.05
CA ASP A 590 -23.71 3.49 30.30
C ASP A 590 -25.24 3.63 30.38
N ASP A 591 -25.97 2.90 29.52
CA ASP A 591 -27.45 2.93 29.45
C ASP A 591 -28.09 1.57 29.80
N SER A 592 -27.62 0.92 30.86
CA SER A 592 -28.33 -0.19 31.49
C SER A 592 -28.67 0.11 32.94
N SER A 593 -29.72 0.91 33.16
CA SER A 593 -30.36 0.97 34.47
C SER A 593 -31.21 -0.27 34.69
N ASP A 594 -30.88 -1.01 35.75
CA ASP A 594 -31.56 -2.20 36.27
C ASP A 594 -33.10 -2.10 36.28
N GLU A 595 -33.79 -2.99 35.56
CA GLU A 595 -35.21 -3.27 35.80
C GLU A 595 -35.37 -4.28 36.94
N GLU A 596 -35.78 -3.80 38.12
CA GLU A 596 -36.32 -4.67 39.17
C GLU A 596 -37.69 -5.27 38.75
N PRO A 597 -37.97 -6.54 39.11
CA PRO A 597 -39.22 -7.19 38.73
C PRO A 597 -40.39 -6.72 39.61
N VAL A 598 -41.33 -6.00 39.01
CA VAL A 598 -42.60 -5.60 39.65
C VAL A 598 -43.47 -6.84 39.92
N LYS A 599 -43.74 -7.10 41.21
CA LYS A 599 -44.75 -8.07 41.66
C LYS A 599 -46.15 -7.61 41.23
N LYS A 600 -46.87 -8.49 40.53
CA LYS A 600 -48.30 -8.33 40.22
C LYS A 600 -49.14 -8.41 41.50
N ASN A 601 -50.01 -7.42 41.70
CA ASN A 601 -51.30 -7.58 42.36
C ASN A 601 -52.39 -7.60 41.30
#